data_AF-A0A9D5LTS8-F1
#
_entry.id   AF-A0A9D5LTS8-F1
#
_cell.length_a   1.000
_cell.length_b   1.000
_cell.length_c   1.000
_cell.angle_alpha   90.00
_cell.angle_beta   90.00
_cell.angle_gamma   90.00
#
_symmetry.space_group_name_H-M   'P 1'
#
loop_
_entity.id
_entity.type
_entity.pdbx_description
1 polymer ?
#
loop_
_entity_poly.entity_id
_entity_poly.type
_entity_poly.pdbx_seq_one_letter_code
_entity_poly.pdbx_strand_id
1 'polypeptide(L)'
;MNNENILEKLNHKDGMTVPDGYFEDFASRMAASLPEAEWEKETKVLPRSFWDKVRPYIYLAAMFAGVWCMMSLVDVFKASSTDSLFDNNQLLAQAMNDDSYMLDYYVTEGSMSDSDLLDDLYESGFDPSTLIASNNQ
;
A
#
# COMPACT_ATOMS: atom_id res chain seq x y z
N MET A 1 62.06 65.67 -52.61
CA MET A 1 62.12 64.73 -51.47
C MET A 1 60.79 64.00 -51.47
N ASN A 2 60.70 62.91 -52.24
CA ASN A 2 59.46 62.16 -52.39
C ASN A 2 59.35 61.20 -51.20
N ASN A 3 58.68 61.65 -50.14
CA ASN A 3 58.12 60.74 -49.14
C ASN A 3 56.87 60.11 -49.76
N GLU A 4 57.06 59.35 -50.83
CA GLU A 4 56.01 58.51 -51.39
C GLU A 4 55.62 57.51 -50.31
N ASN A 5 54.34 57.61 -49.92
CA ASN A 5 53.68 56.84 -48.89
C ASN A 5 53.99 55.34 -48.99
N ILE A 6 55.05 54.92 -48.33
CA ILE A 6 55.36 53.50 -48.08
C ILE A 6 54.16 52.79 -47.45
N LEU A 7 53.35 53.50 -46.67
CA LEU A 7 52.09 53.00 -46.10
C LEU A 7 51.02 52.67 -47.15
N GLU A 8 50.93 53.44 -48.24
CA GLU A 8 50.01 53.14 -49.36
C GLU A 8 50.51 51.97 -50.21
N LYS A 9 51.84 51.84 -50.38
CA LYS A 9 52.47 50.70 -51.05
C LYS A 9 52.41 49.42 -50.22
N LEU A 10 52.44 49.54 -48.89
CA LEU A 10 52.30 48.46 -47.93
C LEU A 10 50.84 48.21 -47.54
N ASN A 11 49.87 48.86 -48.18
CA ASN A 11 48.46 48.57 -47.95
C ASN A 11 48.26 47.09 -48.28
N HIS A 12 48.16 46.27 -47.24
CA HIS A 12 48.36 44.82 -47.23
C HIS A 12 47.29 44.15 -48.11
N LYS A 13 47.48 44.22 -49.43
CA LYS A 13 46.79 43.44 -50.47
C LYS A 13 47.22 41.97 -50.44
N ASP A 14 47.63 41.49 -49.27
CA ASP A 14 48.02 40.12 -48.97
C ASP A 14 46.81 39.17 -48.91
N GLY A 15 45.65 39.62 -49.40
CA GLY A 15 44.37 38.90 -49.27
C GLY A 15 43.87 38.78 -47.82
N MET A 16 44.60 39.32 -46.84
CA MET A 16 44.27 39.25 -45.41
C MET A 16 43.37 40.41 -44.93
N THR A 17 42.92 41.29 -45.82
CA THR A 17 41.99 42.38 -45.46
C THR A 17 40.56 41.88 -45.60
N VAL A 18 39.81 41.86 -44.49
CA VAL A 18 38.39 41.46 -44.51
C VAL A 18 37.53 42.49 -45.26
N PRO A 19 36.46 42.07 -45.95
CA PRO A 19 35.52 42.99 -46.58
C PRO A 19 34.87 43.93 -45.56
N ASP A 20 34.56 45.16 -45.99
CA ASP A 20 33.83 46.13 -45.18
C ASP A 20 32.48 45.53 -44.73
N GLY A 21 32.22 45.55 -43.42
CA GLY A 21 31.00 44.99 -42.82
C GLY A 21 31.04 43.49 -42.51
N TYR A 22 32.15 42.76 -42.79
CA TYR A 22 32.27 41.33 -42.46
C TYR A 22 32.02 41.04 -40.98
N PHE A 23 32.58 41.84 -40.07
CA PHE A 23 32.44 41.61 -38.62
C PHE A 23 31.05 41.94 -38.08
N GLU A 24 30.31 42.86 -38.71
CA GLU A 24 28.92 43.19 -38.36
C GLU A 24 28.00 42.00 -38.62
N ASP A 25 28.19 41.34 -39.77
CA ASP A 25 27.42 40.14 -40.15
C ASP A 25 27.96 38.85 -39.52
N PHE A 26 29.22 38.83 -39.11
CA PHE A 26 29.88 37.66 -38.53
C PHE A 26 29.24 37.22 -37.22
N ALA A 27 28.95 38.16 -36.31
CA ALA A 27 28.32 37.85 -35.03
C ALA A 27 26.91 37.24 -35.22
N SER A 28 26.13 37.82 -36.13
CA SER A 28 24.80 37.33 -36.50
C SER A 28 24.85 35.94 -37.15
N ARG A 29 25.82 35.71 -38.05
CA ARG A 29 26.06 34.41 -38.69
C ARG A 29 26.55 33.37 -37.68
N MET A 30 27.40 33.75 -36.74
CA MET A 30 27.91 32.87 -35.69
C MET A 30 26.75 32.41 -34.81
N ALA A 31 25.95 33.34 -34.27
CA ALA A 31 24.79 33.03 -33.44
C ALA A 31 23.77 32.14 -34.17
N ALA A 32 23.51 32.40 -35.46
CA ALA A 32 22.62 31.57 -36.27
C ALA A 32 23.21 30.19 -36.62
N SER A 33 24.53 30.06 -36.60
CA SER A 33 25.24 28.79 -36.86
C SER A 33 25.45 27.95 -35.60
N LEU A 34 25.25 28.52 -34.41
CA LEU A 34 25.29 27.75 -33.17
C LEU A 34 24.12 26.76 -33.19
N PRO A 35 24.39 25.45 -33.13
CA PRO A 35 23.33 24.46 -32.99
C PRO A 35 22.55 24.76 -31.72
N GLU A 36 21.22 24.72 -31.78
CA GLU A 36 20.38 24.73 -30.57
C GLU A 36 20.91 23.65 -29.63
N ALA A 37 21.41 24.08 -28.48
CA ALA A 37 22.09 23.18 -27.58
C ALA A 37 21.07 22.18 -27.02
N GLU A 38 21.46 20.90 -26.91
CA GLU A 38 20.50 19.82 -26.63
C GLU A 38 19.75 20.02 -25.30
N TRP A 39 20.33 20.78 -24.36
CA TRP A 39 19.73 21.17 -23.09
C TRP A 39 18.62 22.24 -23.21
N GLU A 40 18.59 23.05 -24.27
CA GLU A 40 17.49 23.98 -24.58
C GLU A 40 16.27 23.24 -25.15
N LYS A 41 16.47 22.06 -25.76
CA LYS A 41 15.39 21.16 -26.20
C LYS A 41 14.79 20.31 -25.08
N GLU A 42 15.45 20.26 -23.92
CA GLU A 42 15.11 19.35 -22.81
C GLU A 42 14.15 19.93 -21.77
N THR A 43 13.55 21.10 -22.01
CA THR A 43 12.28 21.43 -21.33
C THR A 43 11.08 20.81 -22.05
N LYS A 44 11.25 19.61 -22.61
CA LYS A 44 10.11 18.70 -22.73
C LYS A 44 9.72 18.32 -21.31
N VAL A 45 8.78 19.08 -20.76
CA VAL A 45 7.87 18.62 -19.71
C VAL A 45 7.24 17.36 -20.26
N LEU A 46 7.91 16.21 -20.06
CA LEU A 46 7.39 14.91 -20.43
C LEU A 46 6.02 14.86 -19.76
N PRO A 47 4.92 14.67 -20.52
CA PRO A 47 3.61 14.59 -19.92
C PRO A 47 3.71 13.44 -18.92
N ARG A 48 3.61 13.77 -17.62
CA ARG A 48 3.70 12.79 -16.52
C ARG A 48 2.89 11.58 -16.95
N SER A 49 3.56 10.47 -17.19
CA SER A 49 2.92 9.30 -17.75
C SER A 49 1.79 8.93 -16.81
N PHE A 50 0.61 8.57 -17.33
CA PHE A 50 -0.50 8.15 -16.48
C PHE A 50 -0.08 7.04 -15.49
N TRP A 51 0.93 6.24 -15.86
CA TRP A 51 1.61 5.27 -15.01
C TRP A 51 2.26 5.87 -13.75
N ASP A 52 2.85 7.06 -13.83
CA ASP A 52 3.44 7.74 -12.65
C ASP A 52 2.36 8.12 -11.64
N LYS A 53 1.15 8.43 -12.13
CA LYS A 53 0.00 8.71 -11.27
C LYS A 53 -0.61 7.42 -10.71
N VAL A 54 -0.56 6.31 -11.44
CA VAL A 54 -1.16 5.02 -11.04
C VAL A 54 -0.28 4.23 -10.05
N ARG A 55 1.04 4.34 -10.13
CA ARG A 55 2.00 3.72 -9.18
C ARG A 55 1.58 3.83 -7.70
N PRO A 56 1.29 5.02 -7.14
CA PRO A 56 0.90 5.13 -5.73
C PRO A 56 -0.44 4.44 -5.43
N TYR A 57 -1.41 4.45 -6.35
CA TYR A 57 -2.69 3.78 -6.13
C TYR A 57 -2.57 2.27 -6.10
N ILE A 58 -1.63 1.67 -6.86
CA ILE A 58 -1.36 0.23 -6.80
C ILE A 58 -0.84 -0.16 -5.42
N TYR A 59 0.07 0.63 -4.82
CA TYR A 59 0.55 0.36 -3.45
C TYR A 59 -0.59 0.46 -2.42
N LEU A 60 -1.44 1.48 -2.54
CA LEU A 60 -2.62 1.61 -1.68
C LEU A 60 -3.58 0.43 -1.86
N ALA A 61 -3.88 0.07 -3.11
CA ALA A 61 -4.73 -1.08 -3.43
C ALA A 61 -4.17 -2.38 -2.86
N ALA A 62 -2.85 -2.59 -2.90
CA ALA A 62 -2.21 -3.76 -2.30
C ALA A 62 -2.37 -3.79 -0.77
N MET A 63 -2.25 -2.64 -0.08
CA MET A 63 -2.50 -2.56 1.36
C MET A 63 -3.97 -2.88 1.70
N PHE A 64 -4.92 -2.30 0.97
CA PHE A 64 -6.35 -2.59 1.16
C PHE A 64 -6.69 -4.04 0.83
N ALA A 65 -6.15 -4.58 -0.25
CA ALA A 65 -6.32 -5.99 -0.63
C ALA A 65 -5.71 -6.93 0.40
N GLY A 66 -4.59 -6.58 1.03
CA GLY A 66 -3.99 -7.37 2.11
C GLY A 66 -4.92 -7.48 3.32
N VAL A 67 -5.47 -6.35 3.79
CA VAL A 67 -6.42 -6.35 4.92
C VAL A 67 -7.72 -7.07 4.55
N TRP A 68 -8.26 -6.82 3.37
CA TRP A 68 -9.47 -7.48 2.87
C TRP A 68 -9.28 -8.99 2.70
N CYS A 69 -8.12 -9.41 2.18
CA CYS A 69 -7.76 -10.81 2.04
C CYS A 69 -7.69 -11.51 3.39
N MET A 70 -7.09 -10.88 4.42
CA MET A 70 -7.08 -11.45 5.77
C MET A 70 -8.50 -11.59 6.34
N MET A 71 -9.38 -10.59 6.15
CA MET A 71 -10.79 -10.70 6.53
C MET A 71 -11.50 -11.85 5.78
N SER A 72 -11.39 -11.88 4.45
CA SER A 72 -12.03 -12.91 3.63
C SER A 72 -11.50 -14.30 3.91
N LEU A 73 -10.21 -14.45 4.24
CA LEU A 73 -9.62 -15.72 4.62
C LEU A 73 -10.21 -16.20 5.95
N VAL A 74 -10.31 -15.31 6.95
CA VAL A 74 -10.96 -15.60 8.23
C VAL A 74 -12.44 -15.93 8.02
N ASP A 75 -13.15 -15.21 7.17
CA ASP A 75 -14.57 -15.47 6.87
C ASP A 75 -14.75 -16.81 6.15
N VAL A 76 -13.88 -17.17 5.20
CA VAL A 76 -13.95 -18.47 4.52
C VAL A 76 -13.64 -19.61 5.49
N PHE A 77 -12.65 -19.46 6.38
CA PHE A 77 -12.37 -20.46 7.42
C PHE A 77 -13.51 -20.55 8.45
N LYS A 78 -14.05 -19.42 8.92
CA LYS A 78 -15.17 -19.38 9.86
C LYS A 78 -16.46 -19.91 9.24
N ALA A 79 -16.78 -19.56 8.00
CA ALA A 79 -17.94 -20.08 7.29
C ALA A 79 -17.78 -21.59 7.02
N SER A 80 -16.58 -22.06 6.67
CA SER A 80 -16.32 -23.49 6.49
C SER A 80 -16.50 -24.28 7.79
N SER A 81 -16.22 -23.69 8.96
CA SER A 81 -16.41 -24.31 10.27
C SER A 81 -17.78 -24.05 10.91
N THR A 82 -18.46 -22.97 10.56
CA THR A 82 -19.69 -22.49 11.23
C THR A 82 -20.90 -22.69 10.32
N ASP A 83 -20.92 -22.19 9.08
CA ASP A 83 -22.09 -22.42 8.20
C ASP A 83 -22.31 -23.92 7.93
N SER A 84 -21.24 -24.71 7.81
CA SER A 84 -21.39 -26.16 7.63
C SER A 84 -21.92 -26.90 8.87
N LEU A 85 -21.72 -26.38 10.08
CA LEU A 85 -22.22 -27.01 11.32
C LEU A 85 -23.59 -26.48 11.74
N PHE A 86 -23.87 -25.19 11.51
CA PHE A 86 -25.09 -24.51 11.94
C PHE A 86 -26.23 -24.66 10.91
N ASP A 87 -25.98 -24.64 9.59
CA ASP A 87 -27.04 -24.85 8.59
C ASP A 87 -27.39 -26.33 8.40
N ASN A 88 -26.42 -27.24 8.50
CA ASN A 88 -26.68 -28.67 8.27
C ASN A 88 -27.30 -29.38 9.49
N ASN A 89 -27.23 -28.78 10.67
CA ASN A 89 -27.75 -29.40 11.88
C ASN A 89 -28.50 -28.40 12.76
N GLN A 90 -29.68 -27.97 12.29
CA GLN A 90 -30.64 -27.16 13.05
C GLN A 90 -30.94 -27.76 14.44
N LEU A 91 -30.85 -29.09 14.60
CA LEU A 91 -31.01 -29.79 15.87
C LEU A 91 -29.86 -29.49 16.83
N LEU A 92 -28.61 -29.43 16.33
CA LEU A 92 -27.45 -29.00 17.13
C LEU A 92 -27.59 -27.55 17.51
N ALA A 93 -27.91 -26.65 16.56
CA ALA A 93 -28.11 -25.24 16.86
C ALA A 93 -29.21 -25.01 17.91
N GLN A 94 -30.28 -25.80 17.90
CA GLN A 94 -31.32 -25.77 18.93
C GLN A 94 -30.82 -26.30 20.28
N ALA A 95 -30.06 -27.40 20.30
CA ALA A 95 -29.45 -27.94 21.52
C ALA A 95 -28.39 -26.99 22.12
N MET A 96 -27.70 -26.19 21.30
CA MET A 96 -26.77 -25.16 21.76
C MET A 96 -27.46 -23.93 22.38
N ASN A 97 -28.71 -23.65 22.01
CA ASN A 97 -29.49 -22.54 22.60
C ASN A 97 -30.25 -22.95 23.87
N ASP A 98 -30.26 -24.24 24.22
CA ASP A 98 -30.87 -24.73 25.44
C ASP A 98 -29.80 -24.86 26.53
N ASP A 99 -29.78 -23.91 27.45
CA ASP A 99 -28.81 -23.82 28.56
C ASP A 99 -28.72 -25.13 29.37
N SER A 100 -29.83 -25.88 29.49
CA SER A 100 -29.85 -27.14 30.24
C SER A 100 -29.09 -28.26 29.54
N TYR A 101 -29.18 -28.34 28.21
CA TYR A 101 -28.46 -29.35 27.44
C TYR A 101 -26.99 -29.00 27.28
N MET A 102 -26.70 -27.71 27.14
CA MET A 102 -25.32 -27.22 27.13
C MET A 102 -24.62 -27.53 28.45
N LEU A 103 -25.26 -27.26 29.59
CA LEU A 103 -24.70 -27.58 30.90
C LEU A 103 -24.41 -29.08 31.05
N ASP A 104 -25.35 -29.96 30.67
CA ASP A 104 -25.15 -31.41 30.73
C ASP A 104 -24.00 -31.89 29.83
N TYR A 105 -23.87 -31.29 28.64
CA TYR A 105 -22.76 -31.55 27.72
C TYR A 105 -21.42 -31.11 28.30
N TYR A 106 -21.35 -29.91 28.89
CA TYR A 106 -20.13 -29.40 29.53
C TYR A 106 -19.71 -30.24 30.74
N VAL A 107 -20.68 -30.71 31.54
CA VAL A 107 -20.47 -31.57 32.71
C VAL A 107 -20.07 -32.99 32.30
N THR A 108 -20.71 -33.56 31.28
CA THR A 108 -20.49 -34.96 30.85
C THR A 108 -19.22 -35.12 30.01
N GLU A 109 -18.88 -34.16 29.14
CA GLU A 109 -17.67 -34.22 28.32
C GLU A 109 -16.42 -33.62 29.00
N GLY A 110 -16.52 -33.21 30.27
CA GLY A 110 -15.36 -32.80 31.07
C GLY A 110 -14.68 -31.51 30.61
N SER A 111 -15.45 -30.60 30.01
CA SER A 111 -14.95 -29.30 29.52
C SER A 111 -15.13 -28.17 30.53
N MET A 112 -15.93 -28.38 31.58
CA MET A 112 -15.98 -27.56 32.77
C MET A 112 -15.05 -28.14 33.84
N SER A 113 -14.21 -27.31 34.46
CA SER A 113 -13.31 -27.81 35.50
C SER A 113 -14.09 -28.07 36.80
N ASP A 114 -13.72 -29.12 37.54
CA ASP A 114 -14.33 -29.44 38.86
C ASP A 114 -14.29 -28.24 39.83
N SER A 115 -13.34 -27.32 39.63
CA SER A 115 -13.20 -26.11 40.44
C SER A 115 -14.27 -25.08 40.11
N ASP A 116 -14.56 -24.88 38.83
CA ASP A 116 -15.61 -23.96 38.37
C ASP A 116 -17.00 -24.49 38.75
N LEU A 117 -17.20 -25.81 38.66
CA LEU A 117 -18.44 -26.46 39.10
C LEU A 117 -18.69 -26.31 40.61
N LEU A 118 -17.64 -26.37 41.42
CA LEU A 118 -17.76 -26.17 42.85
C LEU A 118 -18.07 -24.71 43.21
N ASP A 119 -17.52 -23.75 42.46
CA ASP A 119 -17.78 -22.31 42.64
C ASP A 119 -19.24 -21.98 42.29
N ASP A 120 -19.76 -22.49 41.17
CA ASP A 120 -21.16 -22.33 40.76
C ASP A 120 -22.14 -22.95 41.77
N LEU A 121 -21.82 -24.12 42.31
CA LEU A 121 -22.62 -24.76 43.37
C LEU A 121 -22.59 -23.93 44.67
N TYR A 122 -21.45 -23.34 45.00
CA TYR A 122 -21.33 -22.46 46.16
C TYR A 122 -22.12 -21.16 45.96
N GLU A 123 -22.06 -20.55 44.78
CA GLU A 123 -22.79 -19.33 44.43
C GLU A 123 -24.32 -19.54 44.38
N SER A 124 -24.76 -20.69 43.89
CA SER A 124 -26.19 -21.09 43.91
C SER A 124 -26.72 -21.46 45.30
N GLY A 125 -25.85 -21.45 46.33
CA GLY A 125 -26.22 -21.73 47.72
C GLY A 125 -26.49 -23.20 47.99
N PHE A 126 -25.92 -24.10 47.18
CA PHE A 126 -26.07 -25.54 47.37
C PHE A 126 -25.33 -26.02 48.62
N ASP A 127 -26.07 -26.51 49.62
CA ASP A 127 -25.49 -27.06 50.85
C ASP A 127 -25.52 -28.61 50.81
N PRO A 128 -24.35 -29.27 50.70
CA PRO A 128 -24.25 -30.73 50.63
C PRO A 128 -24.70 -31.43 51.92
N SER A 129 -24.80 -30.72 53.05
CA SER A 129 -25.27 -31.29 54.32
C SER A 129 -26.76 -31.67 54.28
N THR A 130 -27.55 -31.01 53.43
CA THR A 130 -28.98 -31.28 53.25
C THR A 130 -29.25 -32.67 52.66
N LEU A 131 -28.34 -33.19 51.84
CA LEU A 131 -28.42 -34.53 51.24
C LEU A 131 -28.13 -35.65 52.24
N ILE A 132 -27.35 -35.36 53.29
CA ILE A 132 -27.03 -36.32 54.35
C ILE A 132 -28.16 -36.36 55.37
N ALA A 133 -28.81 -35.22 55.64
CA ALA A 133 -29.96 -35.14 56.54
C ALA A 133 -31.21 -35.85 55.98
N SER A 134 -31.43 -35.84 54.66
CA SER A 134 -32.58 -36.51 54.03
C SER A 134 -32.47 -38.03 53.94
N ASN A 135 -31.26 -38.60 54.05
CA ASN A 135 -31.02 -40.06 53.94
C ASN A 135 -31.11 -40.80 55.29
N ASN A 136 -31.37 -40.09 56.40
CA ASN A 136 -31.41 -40.65 57.75
C ASN A 136 -32.80 -40.51 58.40
N GLN A 137 -33.85 -40.44 57.59
CA GLN A 137 -35.25 -40.49 58.02
C GLN A 137 -35.98 -41.67 57.38
#